data_AF-A0A2D9X0X0-F1
#
_entry.id   AF-A0A2D9X0X0-F1
#
_cell.length_a   1.000
_cell.length_b   1.000
_cell.length_c   1.000
_cell.angle_alpha   90.00
_cell.angle_beta   90.00
_cell.angle_gamma   90.00
#
_symmetry.space_group_name_H-M   'P 1'
#
loop_
_entity.id
_entity.type
_entity.pdbx_description
1 polymer ?
#
loop_
_entity_poly.entity_id
_entity_poly.type
_entity_poly.pdbx_seq_one_letter_code
_entity_poly.pdbx_strand_id
1 'polypeptide(L)'
;MKHLYTPDFVLPNGIVLETKGYWKPEDRRKIRQVVTENPHIDLRMVFQDPYKKISKKSKTTYAKWCTRYNIKWCAYHAIPVDWLT
;
A
#
# COMPACT_ATOMS: atom_id res chain seq x y z
N MET A 1 5.53 -13.53 -18.31
CA MET A 1 6.21 -14.23 -17.20
C MET A 1 5.39 -14.03 -15.94
N LYS A 2 5.22 -15.07 -15.12
CA LYS A 2 4.51 -14.99 -13.83
C LYS A 2 5.46 -14.37 -12.81
N HIS A 3 5.16 -13.17 -12.33
CA HIS A 3 5.97 -12.53 -11.28
C HIS A 3 5.36 -12.87 -9.93
N LEU A 4 6.18 -13.43 -9.03
CA LEU A 4 5.79 -13.69 -7.65
C LEU A 4 5.83 -12.37 -6.87
N TYR A 5 4.74 -12.05 -6.18
CA TYR A 5 4.67 -10.95 -5.24
C TYR A 5 4.95 -11.49 -3.84
N THR A 6 6.01 -10.99 -3.22
CA THR A 6 6.32 -11.27 -1.81
C THR A 6 5.94 -10.02 -1.01
N PRO A 7 4.93 -10.10 -0.13
CA PRO A 7 4.59 -8.99 0.75
C PRO A 7 5.59 -8.83 1.88
N ASP A 8 5.63 -7.64 2.49
CA ASP A 8 6.48 -7.40 3.67
C ASP A 8 5.95 -8.17 4.90
N PHE A 9 4.64 -8.12 5.15
CA PHE A 9 4.00 -8.83 6.25
C PHE A 9 2.65 -9.43 5.85
N VAL A 10 2.36 -10.61 6.40
CA VAL A 10 1.04 -11.25 6.34
C VAL A 10 0.58 -11.46 7.77
N LEU A 11 -0.54 -10.84 8.14
CA LEU A 11 -1.13 -10.96 9.47
C LEU A 11 -1.90 -12.29 9.61
N PRO A 12 -2.12 -12.79 10.84
CA PRO A 12 -2.85 -14.04 11.06
C PRO A 12 -4.29 -14.05 10.51
N ASN A 13 -4.92 -12.87 10.41
CA ASN A 13 -6.25 -12.68 9.85
C ASN A 13 -6.26 -12.57 8.31
N GLY A 14 -5.11 -12.75 7.64
CA GLY A 14 -4.97 -12.73 6.19
C GLY A 14 -4.77 -11.35 5.57
N ILE A 15 -4.75 -10.27 6.37
CA ILE A 15 -4.41 -8.93 5.89
C ILE A 15 -2.93 -8.89 5.49
N VAL A 16 -2.67 -8.34 4.31
CA VAL A 16 -1.32 -8.16 3.78
C VAL A 16 -0.90 -6.72 4.00
N LEU A 17 0.21 -6.50 4.70
CA LEU A 17 0.77 -5.16 4.90
C LEU A 17 2.02 -4.98 4.05
N GLU A 18 2.03 -3.92 3.25
CA GLU A 18 3.19 -3.46 2.50
C GLU A 18 3.70 -2.15 3.11
N THR A 19 4.97 -2.12 3.49
CA THR A 19 5.61 -0.98 4.12
C THR A 19 6.43 -0.17 3.12
N LYS A 20 6.29 1.16 3.15
CA LYS A 20 7.07 2.05 2.27
C LYS A 20 7.43 3.37 2.94
N GLY A 21 8.73 3.71 2.90
CA GLY A 21 9.22 5.06 3.19
C GLY A 21 9.21 5.95 1.95
N TYR A 22 10.11 5.66 1.00
CA TYR A 22 10.07 6.23 -0.33
C TYR A 22 9.31 5.28 -1.27
N TRP A 23 8.28 5.77 -1.95
CA TRP A 23 7.44 4.96 -2.82
C TRP A 23 7.67 5.32 -4.28
N LYS A 24 8.37 4.46 -5.02
CA LYS A 24 8.72 4.69 -6.41
C LYS A 24 7.50 4.55 -7.34
N PRO A 25 7.52 5.17 -8.53
CA PRO A 25 6.47 4.96 -9.53
C PRO A 25 6.24 3.49 -9.92
N GLU A 26 7.30 2.68 -9.97
CA GLU A 26 7.23 1.25 -10.27
C GLU A 26 6.53 0.46 -9.18
N ASP A 27 6.86 0.70 -7.91
CA ASP A 27 6.20 0.06 -6.76
C ASP A 27 4.70 0.36 -6.75
N ARG A 28 4.31 1.62 -6.99
CA ARG A 28 2.89 2.02 -7.11
C ARG A 28 2.15 1.23 -8.18
N ARG A 29 2.77 1.07 -9.37
CA ARG A 29 2.18 0.30 -10.46
C ARG A 29 2.05 -1.17 -10.08
N LYS A 30 3.07 -1.73 -9.43
CA LYS A 30 3.06 -3.12 -8.94
C LYS A 30 1.92 -3.34 -7.95
N ILE A 31 1.76 -2.48 -6.94
CA ILE A 31 0.68 -2.60 -5.95
C ILE A 31 -0.69 -2.51 -6.63
N ARG A 32 -0.88 -1.55 -7.55
CA ARG A 32 -2.13 -1.47 -8.32
C ARG A 32 -2.42 -2.76 -9.08
N GLN A 33 -1.42 -3.30 -9.76
CA GLN A 33 -1.55 -4.54 -10.53
C GLN A 33 -1.92 -5.71 -9.62
N VAL A 34 -1.23 -5.89 -8.50
CA VAL A 34 -1.52 -6.96 -7.52
C VAL A 34 -2.97 -6.88 -7.05
N VAL A 35 -3.45 -5.71 -6.61
CA VAL A 35 -4.84 -5.54 -6.15
C VAL A 35 -5.85 -5.73 -7.28
N THR A 36 -5.52 -5.33 -8.51
CA THR A 36 -6.42 -5.47 -9.67
C THR A 36 -6.54 -6.93 -10.10
N GLU A 37 -5.42 -7.66 -10.15
CA GLU A 37 -5.37 -9.05 -10.60
C GLU A 37 -5.80 -10.03 -9.49
N ASN A 38 -5.73 -9.62 -8.22
CA ASN A 38 -6.05 -10.45 -7.06
C ASN A 38 -7.02 -9.72 -6.12
N PRO A 39 -8.29 -9.52 -6.53
CA PRO A 39 -9.26 -8.73 -5.76
C PRO A 39 -9.63 -9.33 -4.40
N HIS A 40 -9.26 -10.59 -4.14
CA HIS A 40 -9.48 -11.27 -2.87
C HIS A 40 -8.39 -10.99 -1.83
N ILE A 41 -7.26 -10.38 -2.21
CA ILE A 41 -6.19 -10.05 -1.28
C ILE A 41 -6.51 -8.70 -0.62
N ASP A 42 -6.59 -8.69 0.71
CA ASP A 42 -6.71 -7.45 1.50
C ASP A 42 -5.31 -6.85 1.71
N LEU A 43 -4.80 -6.19 0.66
CA LEU A 43 -3.52 -5.49 0.68
C LEU A 43 -3.71 -4.07 1.19
N ARG A 44 -3.00 -3.73 2.26
CA ARG A 44 -2.98 -2.40 2.88
C ARG A 44 -1.58 -1.82 2.91
N MET A 45 -1.47 -0.51 2.73
CA MET A 45 -0.19 0.20 2.73
C MET A 45 0.12 0.83 4.08
N VAL A 46 1.34 0.67 4.57
CA VAL A 46 1.85 1.32 5.78
C VAL A 46 2.99 2.26 5.39
N PHE A 47 2.80 3.57 5.57
CA PHE A 47 3.76 4.56 5.13
C PHE A 47 4.56 5.16 6.27
N GLN A 48 5.84 5.48 6.02
CA GLN A 48 6.61 6.34 6.93
C GLN A 48 5.98 7.74 7.01
N ASP A 49 5.60 8.29 5.86
CA ASP A 49 4.88 9.56 5.73
C ASP A 49 3.87 9.44 4.56
N PRO A 50 2.57 9.25 4.83
CA PRO A 50 1.55 9.09 3.80
C PRO A 50 1.24 10.39 3.03
N TYR A 51 1.69 11.55 3.53
CA TYR A 51 1.45 12.85 2.92
C TYR A 51 2.59 13.29 1.99
N LYS A 52 3.66 12.49 1.86
CA LYS A 52 4.65 12.67 0.80
C LYS A 52 4.01 12.64 -0.58
N LYS A 53 4.46 13.55 -1.44
CA LYS A 53 4.05 13.64 -2.84
C LYS A 53 4.64 12.47 -3.65
N ILE A 54 3.88 11.98 -4.63
CA ILE A 54 4.33 10.89 -5.52
C ILE A 54 5.55 11.26 -6.39
N SER A 55 5.76 12.58 -6.58
CA SER A 55 6.94 13.18 -7.22
C SER A 55 7.00 14.66 -6.82
N LYS A 56 8.16 15.30 -7.01
CA LYS A 56 8.37 16.73 -6.66
C LYS A 56 7.32 17.67 -7.29
N LYS A 57 6.89 17.39 -8.52
CA LYS A 57 5.95 18.22 -9.29
C LYS A 57 4.46 17.89 -9.02
N SER A 58 4.16 16.78 -8.35
CA SER A 58 2.77 16.33 -8.16
C SER A 58 2.10 16.99 -6.97
N LYS A 59 0.78 17.23 -7.07
CA LYS A 59 -0.07 17.56 -5.91
C LYS A 59 -0.66 16.32 -5.24
N THR A 60 -0.47 15.14 -5.83
CA THR A 60 -0.96 13.85 -5.33
C THR A 60 0.01 13.29 -4.29
N THR A 61 -0.51 12.98 -3.10
CA THR A 61 0.23 12.31 -2.03
C THR A 61 0.06 10.79 -2.13
N TYR A 62 0.86 10.02 -1.38
CA TYR A 62 0.69 8.57 -1.28
C TYR A 62 -0.73 8.20 -0.82
N ALA A 63 -1.21 8.84 0.25
CA ALA A 63 -2.59 8.72 0.75
C ALA A 63 -3.66 8.99 -0.33
N LYS A 64 -3.54 10.10 -1.06
CA LYS A 64 -4.48 10.46 -2.13
C LYS A 64 -4.45 9.44 -3.27
N TRP A 65 -3.28 8.90 -3.58
CA TRP A 65 -3.14 7.86 -4.58
C TRP A 65 -3.82 6.56 -4.13
N CYS A 66 -3.59 6.11 -2.90
CA CYS A 66 -4.24 4.92 -2.34
C CYS A 66 -5.77 5.05 -2.31
N THR A 67 -6.27 6.20 -1.84
CA THR A 67 -7.70 6.52 -1.79
C THR A 67 -8.35 6.44 -3.17
N ARG A 68 -7.67 6.95 -4.22
CA ARG A 68 -8.16 6.87 -5.61
C ARG A 68 -8.37 5.44 -6.10
N TYR A 69 -7.55 4.50 -5.63
CA TYR A 69 -7.60 3.08 -6.03
C TYR A 69 -8.22 2.18 -4.96
N ASN A 70 -8.91 2.77 -3.97
CA ASN A 70 -9.55 2.06 -2.87
C ASN A 70 -8.61 1.12 -2.09
N ILE A 71 -7.33 1.51 -1.97
CA ILE A 71 -6.32 0.79 -1.19
C ILE A 71 -6.30 1.40 0.20
N LYS A 72 -6.54 0.59 1.24
CA LYS A 72 -6.45 1.03 2.64
C LYS A 72 -5.00 1.40 2.96
N TRP A 73 -4.81 2.44 3.77
CA TRP A 73 -3.49 2.92 4.13
C TRP A 73 -3.46 3.54 5.53
N CYS A 74 -2.29 3.57 6.16
CA CYS A 74 -2.04 4.28 7.40
C CYS A 74 -0.60 4.81 7.46
N ALA A 75 -0.32 5.66 8.45
CA ALA A 75 1.05 5.94 8.85
C ALA A 75 1.56 4.83 9.79
N TYR A 76 2.85 4.51 9.74
CA TYR A 76 3.45 3.42 10.54
C TYR A 76 3.21 3.55 12.05
N HIS A 77 3.14 4.78 12.56
CA HIS A 77 2.89 5.07 13.97
C HIS A 77 1.39 5.07 14.35
N ALA A 78 0.51 4.73 13.40
CA ALA A 78 -0.94 4.80 13.56
C ALA A 78 -1.63 3.65 12.82
N ILE A 79 -1.08 2.43 12.94
CA ILE A 79 -1.72 1.22 12.42
C ILE A 79 -3.03 1.02 13.19
N PRO A 80 -4.19 1.02 12.52
CA PRO A 80 -5.47 0.83 13.19
C PRO A 80 -5.57 -0.55 13.85
N VAL A 81 -6.13 -0.60 15.07
CA VAL A 81 -6.24 -1.86 15.84
C VAL A 81 -7.12 -2.89 15.13
N ASP A 82 -8.14 -2.45 14.39
CA ASP A 82 -9.02 -3.30 13.60
C ASP A 82 -8.30 -4.03 12.45
N TRP A 83 -7.05 -3.64 12.14
CA TRP A 83 -6.22 -4.39 11.19
C TRP A 83 -5.55 -5.59 11.85
N LEU A 84 -5.34 -5.54 13.16
CA LEU A 84 -4.56 -6.52 13.92
C LEU A 84 -5.42 -7.64 14.54
N THR A 85 -6.75 -7.49 14.47
CA THR A 85 -7.74 -8.40 15.09
C THR A 85 -8.54 -9.17 14.06
#